data_AF-A0A1S3JJ78-F1
#
_entry.id   AF-A0A1S3JJ78-F1
#
_cell.length_a   1.000
_cell.length_b   1.000
_cell.length_c   1.000
_cell.angle_alpha   90.00
_cell.angle_beta   90.00
_cell.angle_gamma   90.00
#
_symmetry.space_group_name_H-M   'P 1'
#
loop_
_entity.id
_entity.type
_entity.pdbx_description
1 polymer ?
#
loop_
_entity_poly.entity_id
_entity_poly.type
_entity_poly.pdbx_seq_one_letter_code
_entity_poly.pdbx_strand_id
1 'polypeptide(L)'
;MSPEDLQPLPAHFRYMPFQAVKAKLAGVQPLGGRDWSKAAKDRFIELANEKDLVGLICNDKDSDRVAIRLIDTSQEGVDLTIDSVLVEEGLVERK
;
A
#
# COMPACT_ATOMS: atom_id res chain seq x y z
N MET A 1 -15.19 12.70 -15.29
CA MET A 1 -15.78 11.68 -16.17
C MET A 1 -17.18 12.13 -16.53
N SER A 2 -17.43 12.37 -17.81
CA SER A 2 -18.80 12.52 -18.33
C SER A 2 -19.36 11.13 -18.69
N PRO A 3 -20.67 10.97 -18.90
CA PRO A 3 -21.24 9.70 -19.36
C PRO A 3 -20.63 9.17 -20.66
N GLU A 4 -20.00 10.05 -21.43
CA GLU A 4 -19.36 9.79 -22.73
C GLU A 4 -18.03 9.03 -22.58
N ASP A 5 -17.42 9.10 -21.39
CA ASP A 5 -16.21 8.36 -21.02
C ASP A 5 -16.50 6.89 -20.66
N LEU A 6 -17.78 6.48 -20.64
CA LEU A 6 -18.22 5.16 -20.18
C LEU A 6 -18.72 4.31 -21.33
N GLN A 7 -18.34 3.03 -21.31
CA GLN A 7 -18.88 2.01 -22.21
C GLN A 7 -19.21 0.73 -21.42
N PRO A 8 -20.22 -0.05 -21.83
CA PRO A 8 -20.49 -1.36 -21.24
C PRO A 8 -19.24 -2.26 -21.35
N LEU A 9 -18.92 -3.03 -20.31
CA LEU A 9 -17.78 -3.95 -20.30
C LEU A 9 -18.15 -5.30 -20.97
N PRO A 10 -17.59 -5.63 -22.16
CA PRO A 10 -17.88 -6.90 -22.83
C PRO A 10 -17.54 -8.13 -22.00
N ALA A 11 -18.30 -9.21 -22.20
CA ALA A 11 -18.18 -10.42 -21.38
C ALA A 11 -16.80 -11.08 -21.41
N HIS A 12 -16.14 -11.04 -22.57
CA HIS A 12 -14.82 -11.63 -22.77
C HIS A 12 -13.69 -10.85 -22.10
N PHE A 13 -13.95 -9.72 -21.45
CA PHE A 13 -12.98 -9.04 -20.57
C PHE A 13 -13.21 -9.35 -19.08
N ARG A 14 -14.32 -10.01 -18.72
CA ARG A 14 -14.71 -10.28 -17.33
C ARG A 14 -14.15 -11.60 -16.76
N TYR A 15 -13.32 -12.32 -17.52
CA TYR A 15 -12.74 -13.59 -17.06
C TYR A 15 -11.59 -13.39 -16.08
N MET A 16 -10.90 -12.25 -16.16
CA MET A 16 -9.83 -11.90 -15.21
C MET A 16 -10.45 -11.37 -13.92
N PRO A 17 -9.94 -11.78 -12.74
CA PRO A 17 -10.30 -11.14 -11.49
C PRO A 17 -9.82 -9.68 -11.50
N PHE A 18 -10.38 -8.84 -10.64
CA PHE A 18 -9.84 -7.49 -10.45
C PHE A 18 -8.39 -7.57 -9.98
N GLN A 19 -7.50 -6.89 -10.71
CA GLN A 19 -6.06 -6.96 -10.46
C GLN A 19 -5.62 -5.99 -9.36
N ALA A 20 -6.35 -4.89 -9.16
CA ALA A 20 -6.08 -3.95 -8.09
C ALA A 20 -6.58 -4.51 -6.75
N VAL A 21 -5.64 -4.86 -5.86
CA VAL A 21 -5.95 -5.33 -4.51
C VAL A 21 -5.93 -4.15 -3.54
N LYS A 22 -7.04 -3.96 -2.81
CA LYS A 22 -7.11 -2.97 -1.75
C LYS A 22 -6.29 -3.45 -0.55
N ALA A 23 -5.24 -2.71 -0.22
CA ALA A 23 -4.29 -3.09 0.82
C ALA A 23 -4.13 -2.01 1.89
N LYS A 24 -3.48 -2.38 3.00
CA LYS A 24 -3.00 -1.49 4.04
C LYS A 24 -1.61 -1.91 4.49
N LEU A 25 -0.78 -0.95 4.89
CA LEU A 25 0.54 -1.24 5.44
C LEU A 25 0.38 -1.91 6.81
N ALA A 26 1.01 -3.08 6.98
CA ALA A 26 0.87 -3.90 8.17
C ALA A 26 1.64 -3.31 9.38
N GLY A 27 1.10 -3.46 10.59
CA GLY A 27 1.82 -3.18 11.83
C GLY A 27 2.08 -1.71 12.15
N VAL A 28 1.43 -0.78 11.46
CA VAL A 28 1.56 0.67 11.71
C VAL A 28 0.19 1.36 11.80
N GLN A 29 0.15 2.46 12.52
CA GLN A 29 -1.02 3.34 12.65
C GLN A 29 -0.61 4.82 12.66
N PRO A 30 -1.54 5.77 12.42
CA PRO A 30 -1.22 7.19 12.40
C PRO A 30 -0.81 7.71 13.78
N LEU A 31 0.05 8.74 13.80
CA LEU A 31 0.42 9.42 15.04
C LEU A 31 -0.77 10.16 15.65
N GLY A 32 -1.02 9.92 16.93
CA GLY A 32 -1.93 10.75 17.73
C GLY A 32 -3.40 10.71 17.31
N GLY A 33 -3.84 9.71 16.54
CA GLY A 33 -5.26 9.59 16.21
C GLY A 33 -5.59 8.73 14.99
N ARG A 34 -6.67 9.12 14.30
CA ARG A 34 -7.31 8.31 13.25
C ARG A 34 -6.77 8.55 11.84
N ASP A 35 -6.10 9.67 11.60
CA ASP A 35 -5.79 10.15 10.25
C ASP A 35 -4.28 10.21 9.97
N TRP A 36 -3.87 9.73 8.80
CA TRP A 36 -2.49 9.84 8.33
C TRP A 36 -2.13 11.29 8.00
N SER A 37 -1.02 11.77 8.57
CA SER A 37 -0.48 13.09 8.26
C SER A 37 -0.12 13.22 6.78
N LYS A 38 -0.08 14.45 6.26
CA LYS A 38 0.37 14.71 4.88
C LYS A 38 1.80 14.19 4.68
N ALA A 39 2.69 14.46 5.64
CA ALA A 39 4.07 14.02 5.61
C ALA A 39 4.20 12.48 5.51
N ALA A 40 3.43 11.73 6.30
CA ALA A 40 3.43 10.26 6.22
C ALA A 40 2.97 9.74 4.86
N LYS A 41 1.94 10.36 4.26
CA LYS A 41 1.43 9.98 2.93
C LYS A 41 2.41 10.29 1.82
N ASP A 42 2.98 11.49 1.81
CA ASP A 42 3.95 11.91 0.80
C ASP A 42 5.18 11.01 0.85
N ARG A 43 5.70 10.74 2.07
CA ARG A 43 6.84 9.87 2.25
C ARG A 43 6.57 8.43 1.82
N PHE A 44 5.39 7.89 2.13
CA PHE A 44 4.98 6.58 1.64
C PHE A 44 4.98 6.53 0.10
N ILE A 45 4.48 7.58 -0.57
CA ILE A 45 4.51 7.68 -2.04
C ILE A 45 5.95 7.71 -2.56
N GLU A 46 6.85 8.48 -1.95
CA GLU A 46 8.28 8.50 -2.35
C GLU A 46 8.94 7.11 -2.22
N LEU A 47 8.57 6.35 -1.20
CA LEU A 47 9.11 5.02 -0.96
C LEU A 47 8.52 3.96 -1.89
N ALA A 48 7.30 4.14 -2.40
CA ALA A 48 6.57 3.10 -3.13
C ALA A 48 6.25 3.39 -4.61
N ASN A 49 6.15 4.65 -5.02
CA ASN A 49 5.73 5.00 -6.37
C ASN A 49 6.79 4.61 -7.40
N GLU A 50 6.33 4.07 -8.54
CA GLU A 50 7.18 3.66 -9.67
C GLU A 50 8.32 2.69 -9.28
N LYS A 51 8.07 1.83 -8.28
CA LYS A 51 9.02 0.82 -7.80
C LYS A 51 8.40 -0.56 -7.77
N ASP A 52 9.21 -1.55 -8.13
CA ASP A 52 8.87 -2.96 -7.93
C ASP A 52 9.23 -3.35 -6.50
N LEU A 53 8.21 -3.66 -5.70
CA LEU A 53 8.36 -4.00 -4.28
C LEU A 53 7.87 -5.42 -4.02
N VAL A 54 8.54 -6.11 -3.10
CA VAL A 54 8.05 -7.39 -2.57
C VAL A 54 6.95 -7.11 -1.55
N GLY A 55 5.80 -7.72 -1.77
CA GLY A 55 4.65 -7.64 -0.88
C GLY A 55 4.46 -8.91 -0.04
N LEU A 56 4.71 -8.85 1.27
CA LEU A 56 4.43 -9.95 2.19
C LEU A 56 3.04 -9.79 2.80
N ILE A 57 2.13 -10.72 2.49
CA ILE A 57 0.78 -10.75 3.07
C ILE A 57 0.90 -11.08 4.57
N CYS A 58 0.45 -10.16 5.40
CA CYS A 58 0.44 -10.29 6.84
C CYS A 58 -0.95 -10.69 7.33
N ASN A 59 -0.99 -11.52 8.37
CA ASN A 59 -2.26 -11.99 8.94
C ASN A 59 -2.82 -10.90 9.87
N ASP A 60 -3.63 -9.99 9.33
CA ASP A 60 -4.43 -9.04 10.10
C ASP A 60 -5.91 -9.25 9.78
N LYS A 61 -6.76 -9.19 10.82
CA LYS A 61 -8.20 -9.40 10.69
C LYS A 61 -8.86 -8.11 10.21
N ASP A 62 -8.81 -7.88 8.90
CA ASP A 62 -9.55 -6.81 8.24
C ASP A 62 -10.19 -7.38 6.97
N SER A 63 -11.52 -7.40 6.94
CA SER A 63 -12.27 -8.06 5.87
C SER A 63 -12.29 -7.25 4.56
N ASP A 64 -11.94 -5.97 4.59
CA ASP A 64 -12.00 -5.08 3.40
C ASP A 64 -10.62 -4.82 2.80
N ARG A 65 -9.53 -5.06 3.55
CA ARG A 65 -8.16 -4.72 3.10
C ARG A 65 -7.17 -5.79 3.50
N VAL A 66 -6.33 -6.18 2.55
CA VAL A 66 -5.20 -7.07 2.82
C VAL A 66 -4.11 -6.29 3.56
N ALA A 67 -3.68 -6.77 4.72
CA ALA A 67 -2.49 -6.23 5.37
C ALA A 67 -1.24 -6.74 4.67
N ILE A 68 -0.36 -5.83 4.28
CA ILE A 68 0.86 -6.15 3.53
C ILE A 68 2.05 -5.41 4.13
N ARG A 69 3.20 -6.08 4.17
CA ARG A 69 4.50 -5.43 4.35
C ARG A 69 5.13 -5.26 2.98
N LEU A 70 5.57 -4.03 2.68
CA LEU A 70 6.24 -3.69 1.43
C LEU A 70 7.74 -3.61 1.68
N ILE A 71 8.50 -4.29 0.84
CA ILE A 71 9.96 -4.42 0.95
C ILE A 71 10.59 -4.00 -0.37
N ASP A 72 11.46 -3.00 -0.32
CA ASP A 72 12.35 -2.63 -1.42
C ASP A 72 13.60 -3.50 -1.33
N THR A 73 13.80 -4.34 -2.35
CA THR A 73 14.93 -5.28 -2.47
C THR A 73 15.81 -4.91 -3.68
N SER A 74 15.75 -3.66 -4.13
CA SER A 74 16.46 -3.19 -5.33
C SER A 74 17.98 -3.10 -5.15
N GLN A 75 18.47 -3.04 -3.91
CA GLN A 75 19.89 -2.98 -3.57
C GLN A 75 20.39 -4.33 -3.06
N GLU A 76 21.50 -4.81 -3.62
CA GLU A 76 22.08 -6.08 -3.20
C GLU A 76 22.53 -6.04 -1.73
N GLY A 77 22.07 -7.03 -0.95
CA GLY A 77 22.41 -7.16 0.47
C GLY A 77 21.66 -6.23 1.42
N VAL A 78 20.69 -5.44 0.92
CA VAL A 78 19.90 -4.51 1.74
C VAL A 78 18.42 -4.59 1.38
N ASP A 79 17.61 -5.02 2.35
CA ASP A 79 16.14 -5.00 2.23
C ASP A 79 15.58 -3.87 3.10
N LEU A 80 14.86 -2.94 2.47
CA LEU A 80 14.23 -1.82 3.17
C LEU A 80 12.72 -2.05 3.28
N THR A 81 12.24 -2.21 4.51
CA THR A 81 10.81 -2.34 4.78
C THR A 81 10.19 -0.96 5.00
N ILE A 82 9.19 -0.60 4.19
CA ILE A 82 8.58 0.75 4.21
C ILE A 82 8.00 1.10 5.58
N ASP A 83 7.39 0.14 6.27
CA ASP A 83 6.83 0.34 7.61
C ASP A 83 7.89 0.73 8.64
N SER A 84 9.09 0.13 8.58
CA SER A 84 10.18 0.47 9.50
C SER A 84 10.77 1.85 9.22
N VAL A 85 10.96 2.20 7.95
CA VAL A 85 11.45 3.54 7.56
C VAL A 85 10.52 4.63 8.09
N LEU A 86 9.20 4.48 7.91
CA LEU A 86 8.22 5.47 8.39
C LEU A 86 8.19 5.59 9.93
N VAL A 87 8.42 4.50 10.66
CA VAL A 87 8.48 4.50 12.12
C VAL A 87 9.76 5.16 12.62
N GLU A 88 10.90 4.84 12.01
CA GLU A 88 12.22 5.41 12.34
C GLU A 88 12.28 6.91 12.06
N GLU A 89 11.62 7.36 10.99
CA GLU A 89 11.46 8.79 10.68
C GLU A 89 10.41 9.49 11.58
N GLY A 90 9.75 8.76 12.48
CA GLY A 90 8.76 9.31 13.40
C GLY A 90 7.53 9.88 12.69
N LEU A 91 7.13 9.28 11.55
CA LEU A 91 5.96 9.68 10.76
C LEU A 91 4.71 8.86 11.09
N VAL A 92 4.90 7.67 11.64
CA VAL A 92 3.86 6.71 12.06
C VAL A 92 4.29 6.01 13.35
N GLU A 93 3.36 5.33 14.04
CA GLU A 93 3.65 4.51 15.21
C GLU A 93 3.33 3.03 14.97
N ARG A 94 3.98 2.12 15.72
CA ARG A 94 3.68 0.69 15.65
C ARG A 94 2.31 0.41 16.27
N LYS A 95 1.55 -0.48 15.62
CA LYS A 95 0.26 -0.99 16.13
C LYS A 95 0.48 -2.11 17.15
#